data_AF-A0A7S0MB03-F1
#
_entry.id   AF-A0A7S0MB03-F1
#
_cell.length_a   1.000
_cell.length_b   1.000
_cell.length_c   1.000
_cell.angle_alpha   90.00
_cell.angle_beta   90.00
_cell.angle_gamma   90.00
#
_symmetry.space_group_name_H-M   'P 1'
#
loop_
_entity.id
_entity.type
_entity.pdbx_description
1 polymer ?
#
loop_
_entity_poly.entity_id
_entity_poly.type
_entity_poly.pdbx_seq_one_letter_code
_entity_poly.pdbx_strand_id
1 'polypeptide(L)'
;CCWPAGARRAVTQREFSRAWIAASGEFGLAGRYGLLLTTVFGCLALSSGMPILLGVAAVILLFTYWADRYYLLRLSRRPPPFSGRLGRTALDSLEYALLLHLLVGIWMYSADGSEGALMLPRPFTGQVSA
;
A
#
# COMPACT_ATOMS: atom_id res chain seq x y z
N CYS A 1 15.79 6.93 -26.45
CA CYS A 1 15.30 6.34 -27.70
C CYS A 1 14.75 4.94 -27.43
N CYS A 2 13.47 4.82 -27.06
CA CYS A 2 12.81 3.54 -26.80
C CYS A 2 12.04 3.14 -28.06
N TRP A 3 12.76 2.74 -29.10
CA TRP A 3 12.13 2.20 -30.30
C TRP A 3 11.93 0.70 -30.10
N PRO A 4 10.74 0.14 -30.38
CA PRO A 4 10.46 -1.29 -30.25
C PRO A 4 11.47 -2.14 -30.99
N ALA A 5 11.78 -3.33 -30.47
CA ALA A 5 12.48 -4.35 -31.24
C ALA A 5 11.70 -4.61 -32.55
N GLY A 6 12.41 -4.59 -33.69
CA GLY A 6 11.80 -4.78 -35.02
C GLY A 6 11.29 -3.51 -35.69
N ALA A 7 11.12 -2.40 -34.97
CA ALA A 7 10.59 -1.19 -35.59
C ALA A 7 11.60 -0.51 -36.55
N ARG A 8 12.91 -0.80 -36.47
CA ARG A 8 13.90 -0.31 -37.47
C ARG A 8 13.80 -1.05 -38.81
N ARG A 9 13.13 -2.21 -38.82
CA ARG A 9 12.88 -3.03 -40.03
C ARG A 9 11.47 -2.81 -40.60
N ALA A 10 10.63 -2.02 -39.93
CA ALA A 10 9.30 -1.70 -40.42
C ALA A 10 9.42 -0.78 -41.63
N VAL A 11 8.96 -1.26 -42.80
CA VAL A 11 8.98 -0.50 -44.05
C VAL A 11 7.70 0.34 -44.16
N THR A 12 6.58 -0.20 -43.67
CA THR A 12 5.28 0.47 -43.71
C THR A 12 4.86 1.04 -42.35
N GLN A 13 4.09 2.14 -42.36
CA GLN A 13 3.52 2.73 -41.14
C GLN A 13 2.70 1.72 -40.32
N ARG A 14 2.04 0.76 -40.99
CA ARG A 14 1.28 -0.31 -40.34
C ARG A 14 2.16 -1.29 -39.58
N GLU A 15 3.29 -1.70 -40.16
CA GLU A 15 4.28 -2.54 -39.46
C GLU A 15 4.88 -1.82 -38.26
N PHE A 16 5.21 -0.54 -38.42
CA PHE A 16 5.71 0.27 -37.32
C PHE A 16 4.68 0.36 -36.19
N SER A 17 3.41 0.63 -36.53
CA SER A 17 2.32 0.67 -35.55
C SER A 17 2.14 -0.66 -34.83
N ARG A 18 2.20 -1.80 -35.52
CA ARG A 18 2.12 -3.13 -34.90
C ARG A 18 3.28 -3.41 -33.95
N ALA A 19 4.51 -3.10 -34.34
CA ALA A 19 5.68 -3.26 -33.48
C ALA A 19 5.61 -2.36 -32.24
N TRP A 20 5.09 -1.13 -32.39
CA TRP A 20 4.85 -0.21 -31.28
C TRP A 20 3.78 -0.71 -30.32
N ILE A 21 2.69 -1.24 -30.85
CA ILE A 21 1.59 -1.83 -30.09
C ILE A 21 2.07 -3.06 -29.31
N ALA A 22 2.88 -3.93 -29.92
CA ALA A 22 3.38 -5.15 -29.27
C ALA A 22 4.40 -4.85 -28.15
N ALA A 23 5.20 -3.79 -28.29
CA ALA A 23 6.18 -3.42 -27.27
C ALA A 23 5.60 -2.63 -26.09
N SER A 24 4.39 -2.08 -26.23
CA SER A 24 3.71 -1.35 -25.16
C SER A 24 2.66 -2.25 -24.51
N GLY A 25 2.93 -2.71 -23.29
CA GLY A 25 2.02 -3.56 -22.52
C GLY A 25 0.77 -2.83 -22.03
N GLU A 26 -0.24 -3.58 -21.62
CA GLU A 26 -1.45 -3.03 -20.99
C GLU A 26 -1.17 -2.55 -19.57
N PHE A 27 -1.66 -1.34 -19.25
CA PHE A 27 -1.52 -0.78 -17.91
C PHE A 27 -2.64 -1.28 -16.99
N GLY A 28 -2.34 -2.33 -16.21
CA GLY A 28 -3.24 -2.88 -15.21
C GLY A 28 -3.36 -2.00 -13.96
N LEU A 29 -4.14 -0.91 -14.06
CA LEU A 29 -4.32 0.06 -12.97
C LEU A 29 -4.95 -0.56 -11.71
N ALA A 30 -5.96 -1.43 -11.88
CA ALA A 30 -6.68 -2.05 -10.76
C ALA A 30 -5.77 -2.93 -9.88
N GLY A 31 -4.88 -3.72 -10.48
CA GLY A 31 -3.95 -4.57 -9.73
C GLY A 31 -2.94 -3.76 -8.90
N ARG A 32 -2.46 -2.64 -9.43
CA ARG A 32 -1.54 -1.74 -8.71
C ARG A 32 -2.22 -1.07 -7.52
N TYR A 33 -3.46 -0.59 -7.68
CA TYR A 33 -4.23 -0.06 -6.55
C TYR A 33 -4.49 -1.11 -5.48
N GLY A 34 -4.78 -2.36 -5.84
CA GLY A 34 -4.96 -3.45 -4.88
C GLY A 34 -3.70 -3.70 -4.04
N LEU A 35 -2.53 -3.75 -4.70
CA LEU A 35 -1.25 -3.89 -4.01
C LEU A 35 -0.97 -2.70 -3.08
N LEU A 36 -1.15 -1.47 -3.57
CA LEU A 36 -0.95 -0.24 -2.80
C LEU A 36 -1.84 -0.18 -1.57
N LEU A 37 -3.14 -0.47 -1.73
CA LEU A 37 -4.09 -0.51 -0.62
C LEU A 37 -3.66 -1.55 0.41
N THR A 38 -3.27 -2.75 -0.02
CA THR A 38 -2.84 -3.81 0.91
C THR A 38 -1.62 -3.38 1.71
N THR A 39 -0.63 -2.74 1.08
CA THR A 39 0.54 -2.20 1.77
C THR A 39 0.16 -1.11 2.78
N VAL A 40 -0.70 -0.17 2.38
CA VAL A 40 -1.15 0.92 3.27
C VAL A 40 -1.93 0.37 4.47
N PHE A 41 -2.88 -0.53 4.25
CA PHE A 41 -3.64 -1.18 5.33
C PHE A 41 -2.73 -1.95 6.29
N GLY A 42 -1.80 -2.75 5.75
CA GLY A 42 -0.87 -3.53 6.57
C GLY A 42 0.07 -2.65 7.41
N CYS A 43 0.66 -1.61 6.80
CA CYS A 43 1.54 -0.69 7.52
C CYS A 43 0.80 0.15 8.56
N LEU A 44 -0.41 0.63 8.27
CA LEU A 44 -1.24 1.36 9.24
C LEU A 44 -1.62 0.46 10.42
N ALA A 45 -2.12 -0.75 10.16
CA ALA A 45 -2.48 -1.69 11.22
C ALA A 45 -1.30 -1.98 12.16
N LEU A 46 -0.11 -2.25 11.61
CA LEU A 46 1.07 -2.57 12.43
C LEU A 46 1.75 -1.34 13.07
N SER A 47 1.43 -0.13 12.60
CA SER A 47 2.04 1.10 13.13
C SER A 47 1.76 1.34 14.62
N SER A 48 0.71 0.74 15.20
CA SER A 48 0.42 0.87 16.63
C SER A 48 1.51 0.26 17.52
N GLY A 49 2.18 -0.79 17.06
CA GLY A 49 3.30 -1.40 17.81
C GLY A 49 4.67 -0.84 17.41
N MET A 50 4.81 -0.43 16.14
CA MET A 50 6.07 0.04 15.58
C MET A 50 5.84 1.20 14.60
N PRO A 51 5.95 2.46 15.05
CA PRO A 51 5.64 3.64 14.23
C PRO A 51 6.58 3.82 13.02
N ILE A 52 7.74 3.15 13.02
CA ILE A 52 8.70 3.20 11.90
C ILE A 52 8.12 2.66 10.59
N LEU A 53 7.12 1.76 10.65
CA LEU A 53 6.45 1.23 9.46
C LEU A 53 5.72 2.30 8.66
N LEU A 54 5.29 3.40 9.31
CA LEU A 54 4.66 4.51 8.62
C LEU A 54 5.65 5.22 7.67
N GLY A 55 6.90 5.37 8.11
CA GLY A 55 7.98 5.92 7.29
C GLY A 55 8.31 5.02 6.10
N VAL A 56 8.34 3.71 6.31
CA VAL A 56 8.54 2.72 5.23
C VAL A 56 7.39 2.77 4.23
N ALA A 57 6.15 2.83 4.70
CA ALA A 57 4.97 2.97 3.83
C ALA A 57 5.03 4.24 2.98
N ALA A 58 5.44 5.37 3.57
CA ALA A 58 5.61 6.64 2.85
C ALA A 58 6.67 6.54 1.73
N VAL A 59 7.80 5.87 2.00
CA VAL A 59 8.85 5.63 0.99
C VAL A 59 8.34 4.75 -0.14
N ILE A 60 7.61 3.68 0.17
CA ILE A 60 7.02 2.80 -0.84
C ILE A 60 6.04 3.58 -1.71
N LEU A 61 5.13 4.34 -1.13
CA LEU A 61 4.17 5.17 -1.86
C LEU A 61 4.87 6.20 -2.76
N LEU A 62 5.92 6.84 -2.26
CA LEU A 62 6.71 7.79 -3.04
C LEU A 62 7.36 7.11 -4.25
N PHE A 63 8.01 5.97 -4.04
CA PHE A 63 8.65 5.22 -5.11
C PHE A 63 7.63 4.73 -6.16
N THR A 64 6.48 4.21 -5.71
CA THR A 64 5.41 3.79 -6.60
C THR A 64 4.84 4.97 -7.38
N TYR A 65 4.68 6.14 -6.77
CA TYR A 65 4.26 7.36 -7.47
C TYR A 65 5.24 7.74 -8.60
N TRP A 66 6.55 7.74 -8.31
CA TRP A 66 7.57 8.01 -9.32
C TRP A 66 7.58 6.97 -10.43
N ALA A 67 7.47 5.69 -10.08
CA ALA A 67 7.44 4.58 -11.02
C ALA A 67 6.20 4.64 -11.93
N ASP A 68 5.02 4.91 -11.37
CA ASP A 68 3.77 5.04 -12.12
C ASP A 68 3.82 6.27 -13.04
N ARG A 69 4.36 7.39 -12.58
CA ARG A 69 4.59 8.58 -13.43
C ARG A 69 5.50 8.26 -14.61
N TYR A 70 6.59 7.53 -14.38
CA TYR A 70 7.50 7.10 -15.45
C TYR A 70 6.81 6.13 -16.42
N TYR A 71 6.06 5.16 -15.90
CA TYR A 71 5.36 4.16 -16.68
C TYR A 71 4.27 4.78 -17.57
N LEU A 72 3.50 5.72 -17.04
CA LEU A 72 2.45 6.43 -17.79
C LEU A 72 3.02 7.29 -18.92
N LEU A 73 4.15 7.97 -18.68
CA LEU A 73 4.72 8.89 -19.66
C LEU A 73 5.56 8.20 -20.74
N ARG A 74 6.17 7.05 -20.43
CA ARG A 74 7.16 6.43 -21.33
C ARG A 74 6.79 5.06 -21.88
N LEU A 75 5.94 4.31 -21.18
CA LEU A 75 5.69 2.91 -21.51
C LEU A 75 4.22 2.60 -21.81
N SER A 76 3.28 3.40 -21.30
CA SER A 76 1.86 3.22 -21.56
C SER A 76 1.48 3.64 -22.98
N ARG A 77 0.81 2.72 -23.68
CA ARG A 77 0.03 2.99 -24.89
C ARG A 77 -1.13 3.93 -24.51
N ARG A 78 -1.61 4.75 -25.47
CA ARG A 78 -2.71 5.73 -25.33
C ARG A 78 -3.62 5.37 -24.14
N PRO A 79 -3.64 6.19 -23.07
CA PRO A 79 -4.35 5.80 -21.87
C PRO A 79 -5.80 5.52 -22.26
N PRO A 80 -6.32 4.31 -21.99
CA PRO A 80 -7.75 4.11 -21.94
C PRO A 80 -8.35 5.22 -21.07
N PRO A 81 -9.58 5.70 -21.33
CA PRO A 81 -10.21 6.69 -20.47
C PRO A 81 -10.39 6.08 -19.07
N PHE A 82 -9.37 6.20 -18.22
CA PHE A 82 -9.40 5.76 -16.84
C PHE A 82 -10.35 6.72 -16.14
N SER A 83 -11.57 6.26 -15.88
CA SER A 83 -12.49 6.99 -15.05
C SER A 83 -11.85 7.15 -13.67
N GLY A 84 -11.86 8.37 -13.13
CA GLY A 84 -11.34 8.66 -11.78
C GLY A 84 -12.05 7.90 -10.63
N ARG A 85 -13.03 7.04 -10.96
CA ARG A 85 -13.78 6.20 -10.01
C ARG A 85 -12.87 5.28 -9.20
N LEU A 86 -11.87 4.66 -9.83
CA LEU A 86 -10.94 3.76 -9.13
C LEU A 86 -10.11 4.50 -8.07
N GLY A 87 -9.64 5.70 -8.40
CA GLY A 87 -8.92 6.54 -7.45
C GLY A 87 -9.81 6.99 -6.29
N ARG A 88 -11.07 7.35 -6.57
CA ARG A 88 -12.05 7.72 -5.53
C ARG A 88 -12.34 6.55 -4.60
N THR A 89 -12.64 5.37 -5.13
CA THR A 89 -12.88 4.17 -4.32
C THR A 89 -11.67 3.78 -3.47
N ALA A 90 -10.45 3.98 -3.96
CA ALA A 90 -9.24 3.76 -3.16
C ALA A 90 -9.06 4.79 -2.04
N LEU A 91 -9.52 6.03 -2.23
CA LEU A 91 -9.51 7.05 -1.16
C LEU A 91 -10.61 6.80 -0.15
N ASP A 92 -11.81 6.42 -0.60
CA ASP A 92 -12.92 6.06 0.27
C ASP A 92 -12.53 4.85 1.15
N SER A 93 -11.74 3.90 0.63
CA SER A 93 -11.30 2.76 1.43
C SER A 93 -10.30 3.10 2.53
N LEU A 94 -9.61 4.26 2.48
CA LEU A 94 -8.65 4.67 3.53
C LEU A 94 -9.34 4.92 4.88
N GLU A 95 -10.62 5.31 4.89
CA GLU A 95 -11.35 5.54 6.14
C GLU A 95 -11.47 4.25 6.97
N TYR A 96 -11.63 3.10 6.29
CA TYR A 96 -11.65 1.78 6.93
C TYR A 96 -10.28 1.38 7.46
N ALA A 97 -9.18 1.80 6.80
CA ALA A 97 -7.83 1.56 7.30
C ALA A 97 -7.57 2.30 8.62
N LEU A 98 -8.10 3.51 8.77
CA LEU A 98 -8.03 4.26 10.02
C LEU A 98 -8.80 3.55 11.14
N LEU A 99 -10.03 3.11 10.88
CA LEU A 99 -10.81 2.33 11.86
C LEU A 99 -10.06 1.06 12.29
N LEU A 100 -9.46 0.35 11.33
CA LEU A 100 -8.64 -0.82 11.62
C LEU A 100 -7.44 -0.48 12.51
N HIS A 101 -6.74 0.62 12.24
CA HIS A 101 -5.62 1.09 13.07
C HIS A 101 -6.06 1.38 14.51
N LEU A 102 -7.22 2.03 14.71
CA LEU A 102 -7.77 2.29 16.04
C LEU A 102 -8.11 0.99 16.77
N LEU A 103 -8.77 0.04 16.09
CA LEU A 103 -9.12 -1.26 16.67
C LEU A 103 -7.88 -2.06 17.09
N VAL A 104 -6.85 -2.09 16.24
CA VAL A 104 -5.58 -2.75 16.55
C VAL A 104 -4.87 -2.05 17.70
N GLY A 105 -4.89 -0.72 17.75
CA GLY A 105 -4.33 0.03 18.87
C GLY A 105 -5.03 -0.26 20.18
N ILE A 106 -6.37 -0.25 20.20
CA ILE A 106 -7.14 -0.64 21.39
C ILE A 106 -6.78 -2.06 21.81
N TRP A 107 -6.70 -3.01 20.88
CA TRP A 107 -6.35 -4.39 21.18
C TRP A 107 -4.95 -4.52 21.77
N MET A 108 -3.95 -3.83 21.20
CA MET A 108 -2.57 -3.87 21.69
C MET A 108 -2.43 -3.25 23.08
N TYR A 109 -3.00 -2.06 23.31
CA TYR A 109 -2.84 -1.33 24.57
C TYR A 109 -3.81 -1.78 25.67
N SER A 110 -4.86 -2.55 25.35
CA SER A 110 -5.79 -3.07 26.36
C SER A 110 -5.14 -4.07 27.32
N ALA A 111 -4.03 -4.71 26.96
CA ALA A 111 -3.33 -5.69 27.81
C ALA A 111 -2.44 -5.05 28.88
N ASP A 112 -1.93 -3.84 28.63
CA ASP A 112 -0.96 -3.18 29.51
C ASP A 112 -1.64 -2.50 30.71
N GLY A 113 -2.95 -2.25 30.63
CA GLY A 113 -3.72 -1.53 31.65
C GLY A 113 -4.23 -2.38 32.82
N SER A 114 -4.27 -3.72 32.70
CA SER A 114 -4.77 -4.59 33.77
C SER A 114 -3.74 -4.90 34.86
N GLU A 115 -2.45 -4.77 34.55
CA GLU A 115 -1.35 -5.07 35.49
C GLU A 115 -1.14 -3.91 36.50
N GLY A 116 -1.54 -2.68 36.16
CA GLY A 116 -1.46 -1.51 37.05
C GLY A 116 -2.58 -1.42 38.10
N ALA A 117 -3.69 -2.13 37.89
CA ALA A 117 -4.80 -2.21 38.85
C ALA A 117 -4.62 -3.34 39.89
N LEU A 118 -3.72 -4.30 39.64
CA LEU A 118 -3.35 -5.37 40.57
C LEU A 118 -2.05 -5.06 41.33
N MET A 119 -1.64 -3.79 41.41
CA MET A 119 -0.81 -3.30 42.51
C MET A 119 -1.68 -2.94 43.72
N LEU A 120 -2.66 -3.80 44.02
CA LEU A 120 -3.14 -3.88 45.40
C LEU A 120 -1.97 -4.43 46.22
N PRO A 121 -1.58 -3.79 47.34
CA PRO A 121 -0.69 -4.43 48.27
C PRO A 121 -1.30 -5.80 48.60
N ARG A 122 -0.59 -6.88 48.28
CA ARG A 122 -0.95 -8.20 48.78
C ARG A 122 -1.07 -8.04 50.30
N PRO A 123 -2.22 -8.34 50.92
CA PRO A 123 -2.30 -8.26 52.37
C PRO A 123 -1.19 -9.14 52.95
N PHE A 124 -0.45 -8.61 53.92
CA PHE A 124 0.53 -9.36 54.70
C PHE A 124 -0.19 -10.53 55.38
N THR A 125 -0.28 -11.68 54.71
CA THR A 125 -0.59 -12.94 55.37
C THR A 125 0.62 -13.29 56.22
N GLY A 126 0.58 -12.89 57.49
CA GLY A 126 1.48 -13.41 58.51
C GLY A 126 1.34 -14.94 58.53
N GLN A 127 2.37 -15.62 58.07
CA GLN A 127 2.55 -17.05 58.32
C GLN A 127 2.88 -17.18 59.82
N VAL A 128 1.86 -17.41 60.66
CA VAL A 128 2.08 -17.89 62.02
C VAL A 128 2.39 -19.38 61.92
N SER A 129 3.67 -19.70 62.13
CA SER A 129 4.15 -21.05 62.34
C SER A 129 3.51 -21.59 63.63
N ALA A 130 2.85 -22.74 63.54
CA ALA A 130 2.45 -23.57 64.67
C ALA A 130 2.96 -24.99 64.43
#